data_AF-A0A925BNT0-F1
#
_entry.id   AF-A0A925BNT0-F1
#
_cell.length_a   1.000
_cell.length_b   1.000
_cell.length_c   1.000
_cell.angle_alpha   90.00
_cell.angle_beta   90.00
_cell.angle_gamma   90.00
#
_symmetry.space_group_name_H-M   'P 1'
#
loop_
_entity.id
_entity.type
_entity.pdbx_description
1 polymer ?
#
loop_
_entity_poly.entity_id
_entity_poly.type
_entity_poly.pdbx_seq_one_letter_code
_entity_poly.pdbx_strand_id
1 'polypeptide(L)'
;MNYSWPSWATLAICVSCAAVQQYWGGQDKQGQFHAEYLVAHGNLGMSLFFLGPYVLLAMSSLIGWWHRAATSRLVLVAVLCAIGLMAGWIDHVQYLRTPPGRETPQMLCFLATIALWLGSVLMLVTVAKSRFINTRSPNAR
;
A
#
# COMPACT_ATOMS: atom_id res chain seq x y z
N MET A 1 16.93 -13.44 21.17
CA MET A 1 17.14 -12.96 19.79
C MET A 1 15.97 -12.07 19.41
N ASN A 2 16.23 -10.78 19.14
CA ASN A 2 15.19 -9.79 18.83
C ASN A 2 14.70 -10.02 17.39
N TYR A 3 13.49 -10.57 17.24
CA TYR A 3 12.85 -10.75 15.94
C TYR A 3 12.31 -9.41 15.41
N SER A 4 13.20 -8.57 14.88
CA SER A 4 12.87 -7.34 14.13
C SER A 4 12.52 -7.63 12.65
N TRP A 5 12.78 -8.85 12.19
CA TRP A 5 12.48 -9.33 10.83
C TRP A 5 11.05 -9.05 10.33
N PRO A 6 9.99 -9.17 11.15
CA PRO A 6 8.63 -8.95 10.67
C PRO A 6 8.37 -7.53 10.18
N SER A 7 8.94 -6.53 10.85
CA SER A 7 8.77 -5.13 10.47
C SER A 7 9.52 -4.79 9.19
N TRP A 8 10.76 -5.28 9.03
CA TRP A 8 11.54 -5.09 7.81
C TRP A 8 10.92 -5.77 6.60
N ALA A 9 10.40 -6.99 6.77
CA ALA A 9 9.67 -7.69 5.72
C ALA A 9 8.41 -6.93 5.32
N THR A 10 7.64 -6.41 6.29
CA THR A 10 6.45 -5.60 6.02
C THR A 10 6.80 -4.35 5.22
N LEU A 11 7.85 -3.63 5.64
CA LEU A 11 8.34 -2.44 4.96
C LEU A 11 8.76 -2.75 3.51
N ALA A 12 9.57 -3.79 3.33
CA ALA A 12 10.04 -4.22 2.01
C ALA A 12 8.88 -4.59 1.08
N ILE A 13 7.87 -5.32 1.59
CA ILE A 13 6.66 -5.67 0.84
C ILE A 13 5.92 -4.39 0.41
N CYS A 14 5.63 -3.49 1.34
CA CYS A 14 4.89 -2.25 1.05
C CYS A 14 5.63 -1.36 0.03
N VAL A 15 6.94 -1.18 0.19
CA VAL A 15 7.75 -0.36 -0.73
C VAL A 15 7.80 -1.00 -2.12
N SER A 16 7.96 -2.33 -2.20
CA SER A 16 7.97 -3.05 -3.47
C SER A 16 6.62 -2.92 -4.19
N CYS A 17 5.50 -3.07 -3.46
CA CYS A 17 4.17 -2.94 -4.04
C CYS A 17 3.89 -1.52 -4.54
N ALA A 18 4.31 -0.52 -3.77
CA ALA A 18 4.23 0.89 -4.17
C ALA A 18 5.03 1.17 -5.46
N ALA A 19 6.26 0.64 -5.54
CA ALA A 19 7.10 0.79 -6.72
C ALA A 19 6.49 0.11 -7.97
N VAL A 20 5.91 -1.08 -7.82
CA VAL A 20 5.24 -1.79 -8.91
C VAL A 20 4.02 -1.01 -9.42
N GLN A 21 3.20 -0.46 -8.52
CA GLN A 21 2.06 0.37 -8.96
C GLN A 21 2.51 1.65 -9.66
N GLN A 22 3.57 2.31 -9.19
CA GLN A 22 4.13 3.45 -9.91
C GLN A 22 4.70 3.05 -11.28
N TYR A 23 5.35 1.89 -11.38
CA TYR A 23 5.82 1.39 -12.66
C TYR A 23 4.68 1.24 -13.66
N TRP A 24 3.56 0.62 -13.27
CA TRP A 24 2.37 0.50 -14.13
C TRP A 24 1.77 1.86 -14.49
N GLY A 25 1.73 2.80 -13.56
CA GLY A 25 1.22 4.16 -13.80
C GLY A 25 2.12 5.01 -14.71
N GLY A 26 3.40 4.65 -14.84
CA GLY A 26 4.34 5.32 -15.74
C GLY A 26 4.44 4.67 -17.13
N GLN A 27 3.71 3.59 -17.40
CA GLN A 27 3.75 2.92 -18.69
C GLN A 27 2.77 3.53 -19.69
N ASP A 28 3.21 3.68 -20.94
CA ASP A 28 2.32 3.99 -22.06
C ASP A 28 1.52 2.77 -22.54
N LYS A 29 0.65 2.96 -23.53
CA LYS A 29 -0.14 1.87 -24.15
C LYS A 29 0.72 0.79 -24.84
N GLN A 30 2.00 1.08 -25.09
CA GLN A 30 2.97 0.13 -25.66
C GLN A 30 3.79 -0.59 -24.58
N GLY A 31 3.56 -0.28 -23.30
CA GLY A 31 4.27 -0.85 -22.15
C GLY A 31 5.65 -0.23 -21.91
N GLN A 32 6.02 0.85 -22.61
CA GLN A 32 7.26 1.58 -22.36
C GLN A 32 7.07 2.48 -21.14
N PHE A 33 8.03 2.46 -20.21
CA PHE A 33 7.98 3.28 -19.02
C PHE A 33 8.52 4.67 -19.31
N HIS A 34 7.73 5.70 -19.01
CA HIS A 34 8.14 7.09 -19.09
C HIS A 34 7.81 7.79 -17.78
N ALA A 35 8.85 8.25 -17.07
CA ALA A 35 8.70 8.91 -15.78
C ALA A 35 7.85 10.19 -15.86
N GLU A 36 7.82 10.84 -17.02
CA GLU A 36 6.98 12.01 -17.28
C GLU A 36 5.48 11.73 -17.20
N TYR A 37 5.02 10.49 -17.44
CA TYR A 37 3.60 10.15 -17.25
C TYR A 37 3.19 10.19 -15.78
N LEU A 38 4.12 9.95 -14.86
CA LEU A 38 3.85 10.05 -13.42
C LEU A 38 3.61 11.50 -12.96
N VAL A 39 4.16 12.48 -13.69
CA VAL A 39 4.18 13.89 -13.30
C VAL A 39 3.24 14.74 -14.15
N ALA A 40 3.22 14.53 -15.48
CA ALA A 40 2.50 15.37 -16.43
C ALA A 40 1.08 14.86 -16.75
N HIS A 41 0.87 13.55 -16.74
CA HIS A 41 -0.45 12.92 -16.97
C HIS A 41 -1.03 12.31 -15.68
N GLY A 42 -0.19 12.14 -14.66
CA GLY A 42 -0.58 11.68 -13.34
C GLY A 42 -1.42 12.74 -12.66
N ASN A 43 -2.72 12.49 -12.55
CA ASN A 43 -3.56 13.15 -11.56
C ASN A 43 -2.95 12.83 -10.19
N LEU A 44 -2.09 13.70 -9.67
CA LEU A 44 -1.29 13.49 -8.45
C LEU A 44 -2.16 12.94 -7.30
N GLY A 45 -3.42 13.39 -7.23
CA GLY A 45 -4.42 12.88 -6.29
C GLY A 45 -4.73 11.39 -6.45
N MET A 46 -4.89 10.88 -7.68
CA MET A 46 -5.06 9.45 -7.96
C MET A 46 -3.78 8.67 -7.61
N SER A 47 -2.61 9.16 -7.99
CA SER A 47 -1.34 8.52 -7.64
C SER A 47 -1.16 8.38 -6.13
N LEU A 48 -1.47 9.44 -5.37
CA LEU A 48 -1.48 9.41 -3.90
C LEU A 48 -2.57 8.52 -3.33
N PHE A 49 -3.74 8.43 -3.98
CA PHE A 49 -4.84 7.57 -3.56
C PHE A 49 -4.48 6.09 -3.67
N PHE A 50 -3.78 5.68 -4.72
CA PHE A 50 -3.31 4.30 -4.89
C PHE A 50 -2.06 4.00 -4.05
N LEU A 51 -1.14 4.96 -3.89
CA LEU A 51 0.09 4.77 -3.11
C LEU A 51 -0.12 4.85 -1.59
N GLY A 52 -1.07 5.67 -1.15
CA GLY A 52 -1.30 6.02 0.25
C GLY A 52 -1.47 4.83 1.21
N PRO A 53 -2.25 3.79 0.86
CA PRO A 53 -2.39 2.60 1.71
C PRO A 53 -1.07 1.89 1.97
N TYR A 54 -0.19 1.77 0.98
CA TYR A 54 1.12 1.14 1.13
C TYR A 54 2.04 1.97 2.02
N VAL A 55 2.00 3.30 1.86
CA VAL A 55 2.76 4.22 2.72
C VAL A 55 2.26 4.13 4.17
N LEU A 56 0.95 4.09 4.40
CA LEU A 56 0.37 3.92 5.73
C LEU A 56 0.73 2.57 6.36
N LEU A 57 0.74 1.50 5.58
CA LEU A 57 1.17 0.19 6.05
C LEU A 57 2.67 0.18 6.37
N ALA A 58 3.51 0.80 5.53
CA ALA A 58 4.93 1.00 5.81
C ALA A 58 5.15 1.77 7.11
N MET A 59 4.46 2.90 7.30
CA MET A 59 4.55 3.71 8.52
C MET A 59 4.07 2.96 9.76
N SER A 60 2.96 2.20 9.66
CA SER A 60 2.47 1.39 10.77
C SER A 60 3.45 0.27 11.15
N SER A 61 4.19 -0.29 10.18
CA SER A 61 5.25 -1.28 10.44
C SER A 61 6.46 -0.69 11.16
N LEU A 62 6.85 0.55 10.84
CA LEU A 62 7.93 1.28 11.52
C LEU A 62 7.55 1.61 12.97
N ILE A 63 6.32 2.06 13.20
CA ILE A 63 5.80 2.29 14.56
C ILE A 63 5.67 0.96 15.33
N GLY A 64 5.25 -0.11 14.63
CA GLY A 64 5.08 -1.45 15.19
C GLY A 64 6.39 -2.18 15.50
N TRP A 65 7.51 -1.79 14.91
CA TRP A 65 8.85 -2.34 15.20
C TRP A 65 9.17 -2.26 16.69
N TRP A 66 8.76 -1.17 17.35
CA TRP A 66 8.96 -0.98 18.79
C TRP A 66 8.18 -1.97 19.67
N HIS A 67 7.17 -2.65 19.13
CA HIS A 67 6.24 -3.49 19.89
C HIS A 67 6.29 -4.99 19.54
N ARG A 68 7.35 -5.47 18.86
CA ARG A 68 7.49 -6.88 18.42
C ARG A 68 6.24 -7.36 17.67
N ALA A 69 6.02 -6.82 16.47
CA ALA A 69 4.85 -7.12 15.66
C ALA A 69 4.63 -8.64 15.47
N ALA A 70 3.40 -9.10 15.75
CA ALA A 70 2.99 -10.49 15.59
C ALA A 70 2.97 -10.90 14.10
N THR A 71 3.34 -12.15 13.81
CA THR A 71 3.39 -12.74 12.46
C THR A 71 2.06 -12.64 11.71
N SER A 72 0.93 -12.63 12.42
CA SER A 72 -0.41 -12.43 11.84
C SER A 72 -0.57 -11.08 11.14
N ARG A 73 0.14 -10.04 11.57
CA ARG A 73 0.15 -8.72 10.93
C ARG A 73 0.84 -8.75 9.57
N LEU A 74 1.96 -9.47 9.47
CA LEU A 74 2.67 -9.68 8.21
C LEU A 74 1.78 -10.37 7.18
N VAL A 75 1.06 -11.41 7.60
CA VAL A 75 0.12 -12.14 6.73
C VAL A 75 -0.96 -11.20 6.23
N LEU A 76 -1.57 -10.40 7.11
CA LEU A 76 -2.59 -9.43 6.71
C LEU A 76 -2.05 -8.39 5.72
N VAL A 77 -0.85 -7.85 5.94
CA VAL A 77 -0.22 -6.90 5.00
C VAL A 77 0.06 -7.56 3.66
N ALA A 78 0.60 -8.77 3.64
CA ALA A 78 0.87 -9.51 2.42
C ALA A 78 -0.43 -9.76 1.62
N VAL A 79 -1.51 -10.14 2.31
CA VAL A 79 -2.83 -10.33 1.69
C VAL A 79 -3.36 -9.03 1.10
N LEU A 80 -3.33 -7.93 1.86
CA LEU A 80 -3.79 -6.62 1.38
C LEU A 80 -2.97 -6.15 0.17
N CYS A 81 -1.64 -6.29 0.23
CA CYS A 81 -0.76 -5.95 -0.87
C CYS A 81 -1.01 -6.80 -2.12
N ALA A 82 -1.24 -8.10 -1.96
CA ALA A 82 -1.56 -8.99 -3.07
C ALA A 82 -2.89 -8.60 -3.74
N ILE A 83 -3.92 -8.27 -2.96
CA ILE A 83 -5.21 -7.78 -3.48
C ILE A 83 -5.01 -6.47 -4.26
N GLY A 84 -4.24 -5.53 -3.71
CA GLY A 84 -3.96 -4.24 -4.35
C GLY A 84 -3.16 -4.35 -5.64
N LEU A 85 -2.18 -5.25 -5.68
CA LEU A 85 -1.42 -5.54 -6.89
C LEU A 85 -2.28 -6.25 -7.93
N MET A 86 -3.12 -7.21 -7.54
CA MET A 86 -4.02 -7.88 -8.48
C MET A 86 -5.03 -6.91 -9.08
N ALA A 87 -5.62 -6.04 -8.27
CA ALA A 87 -6.52 -4.99 -8.75
C ALA A 87 -5.79 -4.02 -9.71
N GLY A 88 -4.63 -3.51 -9.32
CA GLY A 88 -3.82 -2.62 -10.16
C GLY A 88 -3.34 -3.28 -11.46
N TRP A 89 -3.02 -4.58 -11.42
CA TRP A 89 -2.63 -5.34 -12.61
C TRP A 89 -3.80 -5.50 -13.58
N ILE A 90 -4.99 -5.85 -13.07
CA ILE A 90 -6.20 -5.95 -13.90
C ILE A 90 -6.49 -4.60 -14.57
N ASP A 91 -6.38 -3.51 -13.81
CA ASP A 91 -6.54 -2.15 -14.33
C ASP A 91 -5.56 -1.85 -15.45
N HIS A 92 -4.28 -2.12 -15.20
CA HIS A 92 -3.20 -1.90 -16.14
C HIS A 92 -3.35 -2.73 -17.42
N VAL A 93 -3.70 -4.02 -17.32
CA VAL A 93 -3.94 -4.89 -18.48
C VAL A 93 -5.12 -4.37 -19.31
N GLN A 94 -6.18 -3.92 -18.66
CA GLN A 94 -7.33 -3.33 -19.36
C GLN A 94 -6.96 -1.99 -20.00
N TYR A 95 -6.14 -1.17 -19.33
CA TYR A 95 -5.60 0.05 -19.89
C TYR A 95 -4.81 -0.24 -21.18
N LEU A 96 -3.92 -1.23 -21.19
CA LEU A 96 -3.17 -1.58 -22.40
C LEU A 96 -4.06 -2.07 -23.56
N ARG A 97 -5.19 -2.73 -23.24
CA ARG A 97 -6.12 -3.30 -24.23
C ARG A 97 -7.16 -2.32 -24.76
N THR A 98 -7.49 -1.28 -23.99
CA THR A 98 -8.56 -0.34 -24.36
C THR A 98 -8.06 0.70 -25.35
N PRO A 99 -8.76 0.94 -26.47
CA PRO A 99 -8.41 2.01 -27.39
C PRO A 99 -8.56 3.37 -26.70
N PRO A 100 -7.72 4.35 -27.06
CA PRO A 100 -7.73 5.68 -26.43
C PRO A 100 -9.13 6.34 -26.56
N GLY A 101 -9.61 6.95 -25.47
CA GLY A 101 -10.91 7.64 -25.43
C GLY A 101 -12.13 6.77 -25.07
N ARG A 102 -11.94 5.48 -24.74
CA ARG A 102 -13.00 4.58 -24.24
C ARG A 102 -12.68 3.98 -22.86
N GLU A 103 -12.01 4.75 -22.03
CA GLU A 103 -11.63 4.34 -20.68
C GLU A 103 -12.88 4.31 -19.78
N THR A 104 -13.34 3.11 -19.43
CA THR A 104 -14.45 2.94 -18.48
C THR A 104 -13.95 3.10 -17.04
N PRO A 105 -14.72 3.75 -16.14
CA PRO A 105 -14.33 3.84 -14.73
C PRO A 105 -14.31 2.44 -14.08
N GLN A 106 -13.13 1.98 -13.68
CA GLN A 106 -12.95 0.66 -13.09
C GLN A 106 -13.33 0.65 -11.61
N MET A 107 -14.63 0.46 -11.37
CA MET A 107 -15.23 0.45 -10.04
C MET A 107 -14.62 -0.63 -9.11
N LEU A 108 -14.15 -1.76 -9.64
CA LEU A 108 -13.48 -2.81 -8.86
C LEU A 108 -12.14 -2.35 -8.27
N CYS A 109 -11.31 -1.67 -9.06
CA CYS A 109 -10.01 -1.16 -8.61
C CYS A 109 -10.17 -0.06 -7.57
N PHE A 110 -11.21 0.77 -7.75
CA PHE A 110 -11.60 1.77 -6.76
C PHE A 110 -12.03 1.14 -5.44
N LEU A 111 -12.92 0.13 -5.47
CA LEU A 111 -13.38 -0.58 -4.27
C LEU A 111 -12.23 -1.33 -3.56
N ALA A 112 -11.35 -1.98 -4.30
CA ALA A 112 -10.16 -2.64 -3.75
C ALA A 112 -9.25 -1.62 -3.04
N THR A 113 -9.07 -0.44 -3.64
CA THR A 113 -8.25 0.64 -3.06
C THR A 113 -8.89 1.22 -1.80
N ILE A 114 -10.22 1.38 -1.76
CA ILE A 114 -10.94 1.76 -0.54
C ILE A 114 -10.75 0.72 0.57
N ALA A 115 -10.87 -0.58 0.25
CA ALA A 115 -10.66 -1.64 1.23
C ALA A 115 -9.23 -1.63 1.79
N LEU A 116 -8.24 -1.36 0.93
CA LEU A 116 -6.84 -1.14 1.31
C LEU A 116 -6.64 0.06 2.23
N TRP A 117 -7.29 1.18 1.94
CA TRP A 117 -7.30 2.35 2.83
C TRP A 117 -7.85 2.00 4.20
N LEU A 118 -9.03 1.38 4.25
CA LEU A 118 -9.65 0.97 5.51
C LEU A 118 -8.75 0.02 6.30
N GLY A 119 -8.20 -1.00 5.65
CA GLY A 119 -7.26 -1.94 6.27
C GLY A 119 -6.01 -1.28 6.82
N SER A 120 -5.41 -0.35 6.05
CA SER A 120 -4.19 0.37 6.44
C SER A 120 -4.42 1.31 7.63
N VAL A 121 -5.55 2.03 7.65
CA VAL A 121 -5.94 2.91 8.76
C VAL A 121 -6.22 2.10 10.02
N LEU A 122 -6.96 0.99 9.91
CA LEU A 122 -7.21 0.09 11.05
C LEU A 122 -5.91 -0.45 11.65
N MET A 123 -4.97 -0.84 10.80
CA MET A 123 -3.63 -1.25 11.24
C MET A 123 -2.89 -0.13 11.96
N LEU A 124 -2.88 1.09 11.41
CA LEU A 124 -2.22 2.22 12.04
C LEU A 124 -2.84 2.54 13.41
N VAL A 125 -4.17 2.56 13.52
CA VAL A 125 -4.90 2.83 14.78
C VAL A 125 -4.58 1.77 15.82
N THR A 126 -4.59 0.48 15.46
CA THR A 126 -4.28 -0.60 16.41
C THR A 126 -2.85 -0.52 16.93
N VAL A 127 -1.88 -0.23 16.05
CA VAL A 127 -0.48 -0.03 16.43
C VAL A 127 -0.32 1.22 17.30
N ALA A 128 -0.91 2.35 16.92
CA ALA A 128 -0.83 3.61 17.67
C ALA A 128 -1.47 3.48 19.07
N LYS A 129 -2.64 2.83 19.18
CA LYS A 129 -3.30 2.56 20.46
C LYS A 129 -2.40 1.70 21.37
N SER A 130 -1.76 0.67 20.82
CA SER A 130 -0.84 -0.19 21.58
C SER A 130 0.38 0.56 22.12
N ARG A 131 0.85 1.58 21.38
CA ARG A 131 1.91 2.48 21.84
C ARG A 131 1.43 3.37 22.99
N PHE A 132 0.29 4.04 22.83
CA PHE A 132 -0.26 4.96 23.83
C PHE A 132 -0.51 4.28 25.18
N ILE A 133 -1.03 3.06 25.18
CA ILE A 133 -1.29 2.28 26.40
C ILE A 133 0.03 1.96 27.12
N ASN A 134 1.04 1.48 26.39
CA ASN A 134 2.35 1.16 26.97
C ASN A 134 3.09 2.39 27.51
N THR A 135 2.93 3.56 26.89
CA THR A 135 3.56 4.81 27.36
C THR A 135 2.87 5.42 28.60
N ARG A 136 1.61 5.07 28.88
CA ARG A 136 0.87 5.56 30.07
C ARG A 136 1.08 4.71 31.32
N SER A 137 1.80 3.59 31.23
CA SER A 137 2.15 2.75 32.38
C SER A 137 3.65 2.83 32.76
N PRO A 138 4.20 4.00 33.12
CA PRO A 138 5.55 4.06 33.70
C PRO A 138 5.57 3.84 35.23
N ASN A 139 4.43 3.86 35.94
CA ASN A 139 4.40 3.88 37.42
C ASN A 139 3.84 2.61 38.10
N ALA A 140 3.98 1.42 37.49
CA ALA A 140 3.58 0.15 38.12
C ALA A 140 4.77 -0.76 38.46
N ARG A 141 5.95 -0.19 38.71
CA ARG A 141 7.12 -0.91 39.24
C ARG A 141 7.71 -0.16 40.41
#